data_AF-A0A0V1BLS5-F1
#
_entry.id   AF-A0A0V1BLS5-F1
#
_cell.length_a   1.000
_cell.length_b   1.000
_cell.length_c   1.000
_cell.angle_alpha   90.00
_cell.angle_beta   90.00
_cell.angle_gamma   90.00
#
_symmetry.space_group_name_H-M   'P 1'
#
loop_
_entity.id
_entity.type
_entity.pdbx_description
1 polymer ?
#
loop_
_entity_poly.entity_id
_entity_poly.type
_entity_poly.pdbx_seq_one_letter_code
_entity_poly.pdbx_strand_id
1 'polypeptide(L)'
;MKRFLLISLIFNITFNICEAIKSAEEFMCNFKMMVQDWFNECHSSNRYYVVRKIKGTVLYNTYMSTEFEFKRSNCTKKERPPYQVREKYGCFPIDSDDLKHIKKCTVLHSGCLIALKSLNNFATQCHSADISAMLEIENLFPSVI
;
A
#
# COMPACT_ATOMS: atom_id res chain seq x y z
N MET A 1 -29.57 -1.44 -39.78
CA MET A 1 -28.99 -0.22 -39.14
C MET A 1 -29.00 -0.26 -37.61
N LYS A 2 -30.15 -0.37 -36.92
CA LYS A 2 -30.23 -0.33 -35.43
C LYS A 2 -29.37 -1.39 -34.71
N ARG A 3 -29.35 -2.62 -35.21
CA ARG A 3 -28.56 -3.73 -34.63
C ARG A 3 -27.04 -3.50 -34.76
N PHE A 4 -26.60 -2.89 -35.86
CA PHE A 4 -25.20 -2.54 -36.10
C PHE A 4 -24.74 -1.38 -35.20
N LEU A 5 -25.60 -0.36 -35.02
CA LEU A 5 -25.36 0.73 -34.08
C LEU A 5 -25.26 0.25 -32.63
N LEU A 6 -26.13 -0.69 -32.23
CA LEU A 6 -26.08 -1.28 -30.90
C LEU A 6 -24.79 -2.09 -30.67
N ILE A 7 -24.38 -2.91 -31.64
CA ILE A 7 -23.13 -3.68 -31.55
C ILE A 7 -21.92 -2.74 -31.47
N SER A 8 -21.89 -1.68 -32.30
CA SER A 8 -20.82 -0.70 -32.29
C SER A 8 -20.76 0.10 -30.97
N LEU A 9 -21.92 0.43 -30.40
CA LEU A 9 -22.00 1.08 -29.08
C LEU A 9 -21.49 0.17 -27.96
N ILE A 10 -21.92 -1.10 -27.93
CA ILE A 10 -21.47 -2.09 -26.94
C ILE A 10 -19.94 -2.27 -27.05
N PHE A 11 -19.42 -2.42 -28.27
CA PHE A 11 -17.98 -2.56 -28.49
C PHE A 11 -17.20 -1.35 -27.96
N ASN A 12 -17.65 -0.13 -28.26
CA ASN A 12 -17.02 1.10 -27.76
C ASN A 12 -17.06 1.18 -26.23
N ILE A 13 -18.19 0.85 -25.60
CA ILE A 13 -18.31 0.86 -24.14
C ILE A 13 -17.34 -0.14 -23.52
N THR A 14 -17.32 -1.39 -24.01
CA THR A 14 -16.42 -2.43 -23.52
C THR A 14 -14.96 -2.02 -23.68
N PHE A 15 -14.58 -1.49 -24.84
CA PHE A 15 -13.22 -1.03 -25.10
C PHE A 15 -12.79 0.05 -24.10
N ASN A 16 -13.61 1.08 -23.88
CA ASN A 16 -13.29 2.15 -22.94
C ASN A 16 -13.20 1.66 -21.50
N ILE A 17 -14.06 0.72 -21.08
CA ILE A 17 -13.98 0.11 -19.76
C ILE A 17 -12.66 -0.67 -19.61
N CYS A 18 -12.27 -1.46 -20.61
CA CYS A 18 -11.01 -2.21 -20.57
C CYS A 18 -9.79 -1.30 -20.46
N GLU A 19 -9.75 -0.20 -21.23
CA GLU A 19 -8.65 0.77 -21.14
C GLU A 19 -8.61 1.49 -19.79
N ALA A 20 -9.77 1.85 -19.23
CA ALA A 20 -9.86 2.44 -17.91
C ALA A 20 -9.38 1.48 -16.80
N ILE A 21 -9.72 0.19 -16.89
CA ILE A 21 -9.26 -0.84 -15.96
C ILE A 21 -7.73 -0.98 -16.02
N LYS A 22 -7.14 -1.11 -17.21
CA LYS A 22 -5.68 -1.20 -17.37
C LYS A 22 -4.97 0.01 -16.79
N SER A 23 -5.49 1.21 -17.06
CA SER A 23 -4.94 2.46 -16.52
C SER A 23 -5.00 2.49 -14.99
N ALA A 24 -6.11 2.03 -14.40
CA ALA A 24 -6.27 1.94 -12.95
C ALA A 24 -5.32 0.90 -12.33
N GLU A 25 -5.14 -0.26 -12.95
CA GLU A 25 -4.20 -1.29 -12.50
C GLU A 25 -2.75 -0.79 -12.52
N GLU A 26 -2.34 -0.13 -13.60
CA GLU A 26 -1.01 0.46 -13.72
C GLU A 26 -0.80 1.57 -12.68
N PHE A 27 -1.78 2.45 -12.49
CA PHE A 27 -1.74 3.46 -11.45
C PHE A 27 -1.59 2.84 -10.06
N MET A 28 -2.38 1.83 -9.72
CA MET A 28 -2.31 1.16 -8.43
C MET A 28 -0.97 0.44 -8.22
N CYS A 29 -0.39 -0.14 -9.27
CA CYS A 29 0.94 -0.73 -9.23
C CYS A 29 1.99 0.34 -8.91
N ASN A 30 2.00 1.45 -9.65
CA ASN A 30 2.92 2.56 -9.45
C ASN A 30 2.77 3.20 -8.07
N PHE A 31 1.54 3.37 -7.60
CA PHE A 31 1.25 3.92 -6.29
C PHE A 31 1.74 3.00 -5.16
N LYS A 32 1.50 1.69 -5.25
CA LYS A 32 2.06 0.70 -4.30
C LYS A 32 3.57 0.77 -4.24
N MET A 33 4.24 0.87 -5.40
CA MET A 33 5.70 0.97 -5.48
C MET A 33 6.21 2.23 -4.77
N MET A 34 5.60 3.39 -5.05
CA MET A 34 5.96 4.67 -4.42
C MET A 34 5.80 4.63 -2.90
N VAL A 35 4.68 4.09 -2.41
CA VAL A 35 4.42 3.95 -0.97
C VAL A 35 5.42 3.00 -0.31
N GLN A 36 5.77 1.90 -0.97
CA GLN A 36 6.74 0.95 -0.46
C GLN A 36 8.16 1.52 -0.41
N ASP A 37 8.56 2.28 -1.43
CA ASP A 37 9.88 2.93 -1.45
C ASP A 37 9.98 3.97 -0.35
N TRP A 38 8.95 4.84 -0.22
CA TRP A 38 8.85 5.80 0.88
C TRP A 38 8.94 5.12 2.25
N PHE A 39 8.17 4.05 2.47
CA PHE A 39 8.20 3.30 3.73
C PHE A 39 9.62 2.79 4.03
N ASN A 40 10.26 2.15 3.05
CA ASN A 40 11.57 1.52 3.24
C ASN A 40 12.70 2.54 3.38
N GLU A 41 12.58 3.72 2.78
CA GLU A 41 13.51 4.83 2.98
C GLU A 41 13.42 5.38 4.41
N CYS A 42 12.21 5.50 4.95
CA CYS A 42 11.98 6.05 6.30
C CYS A 42 12.22 5.03 7.42
N HIS A 43 11.98 3.73 7.18
CA HIS A 43 12.07 2.72 8.24
C HIS A 43 13.52 2.33 8.55
N SER A 44 13.93 2.25 9.82
CA SER A 44 15.33 2.00 10.21
C SER A 44 15.78 0.53 10.20
N SER A 45 14.89 -0.42 9.94
CA SER A 45 15.23 -1.86 9.91
C SER A 45 16.28 -2.21 8.87
N ASN A 46 17.17 -3.16 9.20
CA ASN A 46 18.15 -3.75 8.26
C ASN A 46 17.49 -4.56 7.14
N ARG A 47 16.28 -5.06 7.37
CA ARG A 47 15.46 -5.75 6.37
C ARG A 47 14.43 -4.81 5.76
N TYR A 48 14.15 -5.04 4.49
CA TYR A 48 13.07 -4.36 3.80
C TYR A 48 11.70 -4.93 4.17
N TYR A 49 10.67 -4.19 3.79
CA TYR A 49 9.27 -4.60 3.89
C TYR A 49 8.60 -4.46 2.53
N VAL A 50 7.63 -5.33 2.28
CA VAL A 50 6.82 -5.32 1.07
C VAL A 50 5.35 -5.09 1.42
N VAL A 51 4.62 -4.41 0.53
CA VAL A 51 3.18 -4.20 0.71
C VAL A 51 2.48 -5.56 0.64
N ARG A 52 1.86 -5.97 1.74
CA ARG A 52 1.05 -7.19 1.82
C ARG A 52 -0.40 -6.91 1.43
N LYS A 53 -0.99 -5.84 1.96
CA LYS A 53 -2.41 -5.53 1.76
C LYS A 53 -2.66 -4.03 1.81
N ILE A 54 -3.63 -3.59 1.02
CA ILE A 54 -4.28 -2.28 1.16
C ILE A 54 -5.63 -2.56 1.84
N LYS A 55 -5.87 -1.94 3.00
CA LYS A 55 -7.08 -2.23 3.81
C LYS A 55 -8.26 -1.39 3.36
N GLY A 56 -8.04 -0.11 3.09
CA GLY A 56 -9.08 0.82 2.69
C GLY A 56 -8.55 2.22 2.50
N THR A 57 -9.37 3.06 1.88
CA THR A 57 -9.07 4.47 1.61
C THR A 57 -10.23 5.32 2.06
N VAL A 58 -9.92 6.41 2.77
CA VAL A 58 -10.87 7.45 3.16
C VAL A 58 -10.55 8.71 2.37
N LEU A 59 -11.57 9.30 1.75
CA LEU A 59 -11.46 10.58 1.06
C LEU A 59 -11.62 11.73 2.05
N TYR A 60 -10.70 12.69 1.99
CA TYR A 60 -10.74 13.92 2.75
C TYR A 60 -10.39 15.11 1.85
N ASN A 61 -11.42 15.80 1.36
CA ASN A 61 -11.29 16.87 0.38
C ASN A 61 -10.48 16.43 -0.86
N THR A 62 -9.37 17.10 -1.17
CA THR A 62 -8.47 16.77 -2.29
C THR A 62 -7.42 15.69 -1.95
N TYR A 63 -7.46 15.16 -0.72
CA TYR A 63 -6.55 14.14 -0.24
C TYR A 63 -7.28 12.82 0.01
N MET A 64 -6.49 11.76 0.04
CA MET A 64 -6.88 10.40 0.37
C MET A 64 -5.98 9.90 1.49
N SER A 65 -6.58 9.25 2.48
CA SER A 65 -5.88 8.56 3.56
C SER A 65 -6.07 7.07 3.35
N THR A 66 -5.01 6.36 2.98
CA THR A 66 -5.04 4.94 2.66
C THR A 66 -4.26 4.13 3.68
N GLU A 67 -4.87 3.06 4.18
CA GLU A 67 -4.24 2.15 5.13
C GLU A 67 -3.52 1.01 4.40
N PHE A 68 -2.24 0.84 4.72
CA PHE A 68 -1.34 -0.18 4.19
C PHE A 68 -0.86 -1.12 5.28
N GLU A 69 -0.80 -2.40 4.95
CA GLU A 69 -0.13 -3.42 5.72
C GLU A 69 1.13 -3.87 4.98
N PHE A 70 2.27 -3.77 5.66
CA PHE A 70 3.56 -4.19 5.16
C PHE A 70 4.03 -5.44 5.92
N LYS A 71 4.65 -6.38 5.21
CA LYS A 71 5.26 -7.57 5.79
C LYS A 71 6.76 -7.56 5.54
N ARG A 72 7.54 -7.96 6.52
CA ARG A 72 9.00 -8.03 6.42
C ARG A 72 9.41 -8.97 5.28
N SER A 73 10.37 -8.56 4.47
CA SER A 73 10.84 -9.33 3.31
C SER A 73 12.16 -10.06 3.56
N ASN A 74 12.44 -11.02 2.67
CA ASN A 74 13.71 -11.75 2.63
C ASN A 74 14.90 -10.85 2.27
N CYS A 75 14.67 -9.73 1.57
CA CYS A 75 15.69 -8.78 1.14
C CYS A 75 16.18 -7.85 2.26
N THR A 76 17.47 -7.50 2.20
CA THR A 76 18.11 -6.59 3.15
C THR A 76 18.56 -5.29 2.50
N LYS A 77 18.71 -4.24 3.32
CA LYS A 77 19.18 -2.92 2.88
C LYS A 77 20.62 -2.92 2.38
N LYS A 78 21.43 -3.90 2.79
CA LYS A 78 22.83 -4.03 2.35
C LYS A 78 22.95 -4.53 0.91
N GLU A 79 21.97 -5.30 0.45
CA GLU A 79 22.06 -6.00 -0.84
C GLU A 79 21.59 -5.13 -2.01
N ARG A 80 20.67 -4.19 -1.76
CA ARG A 80 20.00 -3.43 -2.82
C ARG A 80 19.34 -2.15 -2.30
N PRO A 81 19.11 -1.15 -3.16
CA PRO A 81 18.31 0.02 -2.84
C PRO A 81 16.79 -0.26 -2.80
N PRO A 82 15.97 0.64 -2.20
CA PRO A 82 14.53 0.44 -2.02
C PRO A 82 13.73 0.15 -3.29
N TYR A 83 14.02 0.84 -4.40
CA TYR A 83 13.31 0.68 -5.68
C TYR A 83 13.48 -0.71 -6.32
N GLN A 84 14.48 -1.50 -5.86
CA GLN A 84 14.69 -2.89 -6.29
C GLN A 84 13.99 -3.91 -5.37
N VAL A 85 13.28 -3.46 -4.35
CA VAL A 85 12.53 -4.35 -3.45
C VAL A 85 11.21 -4.72 -4.12
N ARG A 86 11.23 -5.68 -5.04
CA ARG A 86 10.04 -6.14 -5.78
C ARG A 86 10.07 -7.66 -5.95
N GLU A 87 8.90 -8.26 -6.13
CA GLU A 87 8.78 -9.70 -6.42
C GLU A 87 9.56 -10.10 -7.68
N LYS A 88 9.48 -9.28 -8.75
CA LYS A 88 10.26 -9.49 -9.98
C LYS A 88 11.79 -9.52 -9.77
N TYR A 89 12.27 -9.02 -8.64
CA TYR A 89 13.68 -9.03 -8.25
C TYR A 89 13.97 -10.01 -7.09
N GLY A 90 13.03 -10.90 -6.77
CA GLY A 90 13.20 -11.93 -5.74
C GLY A 90 12.94 -11.47 -4.30
N CYS A 91 12.36 -10.27 -4.11
CA CYS A 91 11.98 -9.80 -2.78
C CYS A 91 10.55 -10.20 -2.44
N PHE A 92 10.40 -11.11 -1.48
CA PHE A 92 9.12 -11.68 -1.08
C PHE A 92 8.91 -11.52 0.44
N PRO A 93 7.64 -11.49 0.90
CA PRO A 93 7.35 -11.57 2.33
C PRO A 93 7.93 -12.86 2.92
N ILE A 94 8.48 -12.80 4.13
CA ILE A 94 8.91 -14.01 4.86
C ILE A 94 7.68 -14.63 5.55
N ASP A 95 7.54 -15.96 5.49
CA ASP A 95 6.48 -16.71 6.18
C ASP A 95 6.66 -16.73 7.71
N SER A 96 6.37 -15.59 8.31
CA SER A 96 6.13 -15.44 9.73
C SER A 96 4.91 -14.54 9.89
N ASP A 97 3.83 -15.08 10.46
CA ASP A 97 2.65 -14.29 10.82
C ASP A 97 2.80 -13.63 12.21
N ASP A 98 4.04 -13.56 12.70
CA ASP A 98 4.37 -12.80 13.89
C ASP A 98 4.07 -11.31 13.65
N LEU A 99 3.17 -10.77 14.47
CA LEU A 99 2.69 -9.40 14.40
C LEU A 99 3.82 -8.37 14.50
N LYS A 100 4.95 -8.71 15.14
CA LYS A 100 6.14 -7.84 15.21
C LYS A 100 6.83 -7.62 13.86
N HIS A 101 6.51 -8.45 12.87
CA HIS A 101 7.02 -8.38 11.49
C HIS A 101 6.02 -7.78 10.50
N ILE A 102 4.87 -7.37 11.01
CA ILE A 102 3.83 -6.68 10.26
C ILE A 102 3.79 -5.23 10.72
N LYS A 103 3.81 -4.31 9.75
CA LYS A 103 3.70 -2.87 10.00
C LYS A 103 2.42 -2.37 9.36
N LYS A 104 1.61 -1.66 10.13
CA LYS A 104 0.41 -0.97 9.64
C LYS A 104 0.74 0.51 9.51
N CYS A 105 0.36 1.11 8.39
CA CYS A 105 0.56 2.53 8.14
C CYS A 105 -0.67 3.20 7.55
N THR A 106 -0.95 4.42 7.98
CA THR A 106 -1.94 5.30 7.35
C THR A 106 -1.23 6.37 6.54
N VAL A 107 -1.34 6.31 5.21
CA VAL A 107 -0.61 7.19 4.29
C VAL A 107 -1.56 8.22 3.67
N LEU A 108 -1.23 9.49 3.84
CA LEU A 108 -1.90 10.60 3.19
C LEU A 108 -1.30 10.86 1.80
N HIS A 109 -2.14 10.96 0.79
CA HIS A 109 -1.72 11.18 -0.59
C HIS A 109 -2.80 11.91 -1.41
N SER A 110 -2.41 12.49 -2.55
CA SER A 110 -3.34 12.98 -3.58
C SER A 110 -2.97 12.28 -4.90
N GLY A 111 -3.18 10.97 -4.90
CA GLY A 111 -2.63 10.07 -5.92
C GLY A 111 -1.09 10.06 -5.92
N CYS A 112 -0.48 10.23 -7.10
CA CYS A 112 0.98 10.28 -7.28
C CYS A 112 1.52 11.71 -7.51
N LEU A 113 0.70 12.74 -7.27
CA LEU A 113 1.01 14.13 -7.63
C LEU A 113 1.95 14.83 -6.64
N ILE A 114 1.99 14.36 -5.39
CA ILE A 114 2.74 15.00 -4.30
C ILE A 114 3.67 13.95 -3.67
N ALA A 115 4.90 14.37 -3.39
CA ALA A 115 5.88 13.51 -2.72
C ALA A 115 5.38 13.08 -1.34
N LEU A 116 5.37 11.77 -1.06
CA LEU A 116 4.86 11.26 0.21
C LEU A 116 5.60 11.83 1.44
N LYS A 117 6.91 12.10 1.31
CA LYS A 117 7.73 12.68 2.39
C LYS A 117 7.28 14.07 2.84
N SER A 118 6.64 14.86 1.98
CA SER A 118 6.19 16.21 2.36
C SER A 118 4.82 16.21 3.07
N LEU A 119 4.06 15.13 2.94
CA LEU A 119 2.73 14.98 3.54
C LEU A 119 2.70 14.10 4.78
N ASN A 120 3.69 13.21 4.93
CA ASN A 120 3.63 12.12 5.89
C ASN A 120 4.77 12.17 6.91
N ASN A 121 4.44 11.89 8.17
CA ASN A 121 5.37 11.64 9.25
C ASN A 121 5.33 10.14 9.63
N PHE A 122 6.40 9.44 9.26
CA PHE A 122 6.54 7.99 9.46
C PHE A 122 6.30 7.56 10.91
N ALA A 123 6.86 8.28 11.90
CA ALA A 123 6.81 7.88 13.30
C ALA A 123 5.38 7.89 13.88
N THR A 124 4.54 8.82 13.41
CA THR A 124 3.15 8.94 13.88
C THR A 124 2.18 8.06 13.10
N GLN A 125 2.54 7.68 11.87
CA GLN A 125 1.61 7.05 10.93
C GLN A 125 1.86 5.55 10.75
N CYS A 126 3.04 5.05 11.12
CA CYS A 126 3.41 3.65 10.96
C CYS A 126 3.74 3.00 12.31
N HIS A 127 3.06 1.90 12.62
CA HIS A 127 3.27 1.15 13.86
C HIS A 127 3.31 -0.36 13.60
N SER A 128 3.88 -1.09 14.56
CA SER A 128 3.82 -2.56 14.52
C SER A 128 2.40 -3.05 14.78
N ALA A 129 2.01 -4.16 14.17
CA ALA A 129 0.65 -4.69 14.33
C ALA A 129 0.36 -5.22 15.75
N ASP A 130 1.39 -5.61 16.51
CA ASP A 130 1.28 -5.99 17.93
C ASP A 130 0.90 -4.81 18.81
N ILE A 131 1.47 -3.62 18.59
CA ILE A 131 1.11 -2.39 19.30
C ILE A 131 -0.36 -2.03 19.03
N SER A 132 -0.84 -2.14 17.78
CA SER A 132 -2.26 -1.93 17.48
C SER A 132 -3.15 -2.91 18.25
N ALA A 133 -2.77 -4.20 18.27
CA ALA A 133 -3.53 -5.22 18.95
C ALA A 133 -3.56 -4.99 20.47
N MET A 134 -2.44 -4.56 21.06
CA MET A 134 -2.38 -4.20 22.48
C MET A 134 -3.30 -3.00 22.79
N LEU A 135 -3.26 -1.93 22.00
CA LEU A 135 -4.16 -0.78 22.15
C LEU A 135 -5.64 -1.18 22.03
N GLU A 136 -5.98 -2.06 21.09
CA GLU A 136 -7.34 -2.59 20.96
C GLU A 136 -7.74 -3.41 22.20
N ILE A 137 -6.85 -4.26 22.73
CA ILE A 137 -7.08 -5.04 23.95
C ILE A 137 -7.24 -4.13 25.17
N GLU A 138 -6.39 -3.12 25.34
CA GLU A 138 -6.48 -2.15 26.43
C GLU A 138 -7.82 -1.38 26.40
N ASN A 139 -8.28 -0.98 25.21
CA ASN A 139 -9.58 -0.32 25.06
C ASN A 139 -10.77 -1.25 25.36
N LEU A 140 -10.65 -2.54 25.05
CA LEU A 140 -11.69 -3.54 25.32
C LEU A 140 -11.70 -3.99 26.79
N PHE A 141 -10.54 -3.96 27.45
CA PHE A 141 -10.33 -4.42 28.82
C PHE A 141 -9.51 -3.40 29.64
N PRO A 142 -10.05 -2.20 29.90
CA PRO A 142 -9.31 -1.11 30.54
C PRO A 142 -8.89 -1.39 31.99
N SER A 143 -9.31 -2.53 32.57
CA SER A 143 -9.09 -2.90 33.97
C SER A 143 -8.22 -4.16 34.17
N VAL A 144 -7.55 -4.66 33.12
CA VAL A 144 -6.80 -5.94 33.17
C VAL A 144 -5.27 -5.75 33.27
N ILE A 145 -4.77 -4.52 33.36
CA ILE A 145 -3.34 -4.20 33.53
C ILE A 145 -3.14 -3.23 34.69
#